data_AF-A7SP46-F1
#
_entry.id   AF-A7SP46-F1
#
_cell.length_a   1.000
_cell.length_b   1.000
_cell.length_c   1.000
_cell.angle_alpha   90.00
_cell.angle_beta   90.00
_cell.angle_gamma   90.00
#
_symmetry.space_group_name_H-M   'P 1'
#
loop_
_entity.id
_entity.type
_entity.pdbx_description
1 polymer ?
#
loop_
_entity_poly.entity_id
_entity_poly.type
_entity_poly.pdbx_seq_one_letter_code
_entity_poly.pdbx_strand_id
1 'polypeptide(L)'
;ECVRRVEEISGKKVPFFIEDLLNKEALDDIFKKHKFNGVLHFAGLKAVGESVQIPLRYYHNNLTGTLHLLEVKNEWVIILNI
;
A
#
# COMPACT_ATOMS: atom_id res chain seq x y z
N GLU A 1 13.81 -6.60 7.35
CA GLU A 1 13.99 -8.07 7.37
C GLU A 1 13.27 -8.78 6.22
N CYS A 2 11.95 -8.61 6.03
CA CYS A 2 11.23 -9.32 4.95
C CYS A 2 11.77 -9.03 3.54
N VAL A 3 12.03 -7.77 3.21
CA VAL A 3 12.61 -7.38 1.90
C VAL A 3 13.95 -8.09 1.66
N ARG A 4 14.84 -8.10 2.65
CA ARG A 4 16.14 -8.79 2.59
C ARG A 4 15.97 -10.27 2.25
N ARG A 5 15.05 -10.97 2.91
CA ARG A 5 14.78 -12.39 2.63
C ARG A 5 14.21 -12.61 1.23
N VAL A 6 13.36 -11.71 0.74
CA VAL A 6 12.85 -11.76 -0.64
C VAL A 6 13.99 -11.56 -1.66
N GLU A 7 14.91 -10.63 -1.40
CA GLU A 7 16.07 -10.44 -2.27
C GLU A 7 16.98 -11.68 -2.30
N GLU A 8 17.21 -12.32 -1.15
CA GLU A 8 18.00 -13.56 -1.04
C GLU A 8 17.39 -14.73 -1.81
N ILE A 9 16.07 -14.94 -1.67
CA ILE A 9 15.36 -16.03 -2.34
C ILE A 9 15.27 -15.78 -3.85
N SER A 10 15.02 -14.52 -4.25
CA SER A 10 14.81 -14.18 -5.67
C SER A 10 16.10 -13.90 -6.45
N GLY A 11 17.22 -13.65 -5.75
CA GLY A 11 18.48 -13.20 -6.34
C GLY A 11 18.40 -11.80 -6.98
N LYS A 12 17.33 -11.04 -6.72
CA LYS A 12 17.08 -9.72 -7.31
C LYS A 12 16.95 -8.66 -6.23
N LYS A 13 17.44 -7.46 -6.52
CA LYS A 13 17.17 -6.29 -5.68
C LYS A 13 15.73 -5.85 -5.82
N VAL A 14 15.11 -5.51 -4.69
CA VAL A 14 13.72 -5.08 -4.60
C VAL A 14 13.70 -3.62 -4.17
N PRO A 15 13.25 -2.69 -5.03
CA PRO A 15 13.01 -1.31 -4.62
C PRO A 15 12.07 -1.27 -3.42
N PHE A 16 12.48 -0.56 -2.37
CA PHE A 16 11.72 -0.46 -1.14
C PHE A 16 11.56 1.00 -0.74
N PHE A 17 10.31 1.39 -0.49
CA PHE A 17 9.90 2.74 -0.13
C PHE A 17 9.15 2.67 1.19
N ILE A 18 9.57 3.48 2.16
CA ILE A 18 8.91 3.57 3.47
C ILE A 18 8.03 4.81 3.43
N GLU A 19 6.76 4.65 3.06
CA GLU A 19 5.80 5.75 2.98
C GLU A 19 4.41 5.31 3.45
N ASP A 20 3.63 6.29 3.88
CA ASP A 20 2.21 6.11 4.22
C ASP A 20 1.35 6.43 3.00
N LEU A 21 0.36 5.59 2.71
CA LEU A 21 -0.60 5.83 1.63
C LEU A 21 -1.47 7.06 1.88
N LEU A 22 -1.58 7.53 3.13
CA LEU A 22 -2.24 8.79 3.45
C LEU A 22 -1.43 10.01 2.96
N ASN A 23 -0.13 9.86 2.68
CA ASN A 23 0.67 10.88 2.02
C ASN A 23 0.55 10.75 0.49
N LYS A 24 -0.51 11.33 -0.05
CA LYS A 24 -0.79 11.27 -1.50
C LYS A 24 0.33 11.87 -2.36
N GLU A 25 0.98 12.93 -1.91
CA GLU A 25 2.05 13.59 -2.66
C GLU A 25 3.28 12.67 -2.80
N ALA A 26 3.73 12.06 -1.70
CA ALA A 26 4.82 11.08 -1.75
C ALA A 26 4.48 9.87 -2.63
N LEU A 27 3.23 9.40 -2.55
CA LEU A 27 2.75 8.30 -3.37
C LEU A 27 2.79 8.66 -4.87
N ASP A 28 2.25 9.83 -5.24
CA ASP A 28 2.28 10.35 -6.61
C ASP A 28 3.72 10.47 -7.14
N ASP A 29 4.64 10.96 -6.31
CA ASP A 29 6.06 11.06 -6.63
C ASP A 29 6.71 9.69 -6.94
N ILE A 30 6.38 8.65 -6.18
CA ILE A 30 6.85 7.29 -6.42
C ILE A 30 6.30 6.76 -7.76
N PHE A 31 5.01 6.94 -8.02
CA PHE A 31 4.37 6.49 -9.26
C PHE A 31 4.86 7.25 -10.50
N LYS A 32 5.32 8.49 -10.37
CA LYS A 32 5.97 9.24 -11.46
C LYS A 32 7.39 8.76 -11.73
N LYS A 33 8.16 8.42 -10.69
CA LYS A 33 9.57 8.00 -10.80
C LYS A 33 9.73 6.54 -11.24
N HIS A 34 8.71 5.70 -11.03
CA HIS A 34 8.78 4.26 -11.28
C HIS A 34 7.62 3.75 -12.14
N LYS A 35 7.90 2.79 -13.03
CA LYS A 35 6.87 2.13 -13.84
C LYS A 35 6.39 0.86 -13.15
N PHE A 36 5.08 0.80 -12.90
CA PHE A 36 4.40 -0.38 -12.37
C PHE A 36 3.42 -0.91 -13.42
N ASN A 37 3.30 -2.23 -13.57
CA ASN A 37 2.32 -2.86 -14.47
C ASN A 37 1.01 -3.25 -13.75
N GLY A 38 0.98 -3.13 -12.43
CA GLY A 38 -0.16 -3.46 -11.59
C GLY A 38 0.20 -3.25 -10.13
N VAL A 39 -0.82 -3.20 -9.26
CA VAL A 39 -0.63 -2.97 -7.83
C VAL A 39 -1.33 -4.05 -7.01
N LEU A 40 -0.61 -4.60 -6.03
CA LEU A 40 -1.14 -5.50 -5.03
C LEU A 40 -1.16 -4.78 -3.67
N HIS A 41 -2.36 -4.51 -3.16
CA HIS A 41 -2.55 -3.66 -1.99
C HIS A 41 -2.88 -4.48 -0.74
N PHE A 42 -1.93 -4.52 0.21
CA PHE A 42 -2.05 -5.18 1.52
C PHE A 42 -2.09 -4.19 2.70
N ALA A 43 -1.95 -2.89 2.44
CA ALA A 43 -1.75 -1.91 3.51
C ALA A 43 -3.11 -1.49 4.10
N GLY A 44 -3.39 -1.94 5.32
CA GLY A 44 -4.61 -1.59 6.03
C GLY A 44 -4.60 -2.13 7.46
N LEU A 45 -5.36 -1.49 8.33
CA LEU A 45 -5.64 -2.02 9.67
C LEU A 45 -6.60 -3.22 9.52
N LYS A 46 -6.28 -4.32 10.20
CA LYS A 46 -6.98 -5.61 10.04
C LYS A 46 -7.60 -6.20 11.30
N ALA A 47 -7.34 -5.63 12.48
CA ALA A 47 -7.84 -6.20 13.73
C ALA A 47 -9.35 -5.92 13.88
N VAL A 48 -10.17 -6.96 13.80
CA VAL A 48 -11.65 -6.87 13.86
C VAL A 48 -12.12 -6.31 15.20
N GLY A 49 -11.53 -6.75 16.32
CA GLY A 49 -11.94 -6.26 17.64
C GLY A 49 -11.73 -4.75 17.79
N GLU A 50 -10.58 -4.24 17.34
CA GLU A 50 -10.27 -2.81 17.38
C GLU A 50 -11.11 -2.02 16.36
N SER A 51 -11.40 -2.58 15.18
CA SER A 51 -12.20 -1.87 14.15
C SER A 51 -13.62 -1.54 14.62
N VAL A 52 -14.21 -2.41 15.45
CA VAL A 52 -15.53 -2.16 16.06
C VAL A 52 -15.46 -1.05 17.11
N GLN A 53 -14.35 -0.93 17.84
CA GLN A 53 -14.17 0.09 18.87
C GLN A 53 -13.82 1.46 18.29
N ILE A 54 -13.01 1.50 17.23
CA ILE A 54 -12.54 2.75 16.60
C ILE A 54 -12.75 2.77 15.08
N PRO A 55 -14.01 2.66 14.60
CA PRO A 55 -14.32 2.46 13.19
C PRO A 55 -13.83 3.61 12.30
N LEU A 56 -13.90 4.86 12.75
CA LEU A 56 -13.47 6.02 11.96
C LEU A 56 -11.97 5.99 11.63
N ARG A 57 -11.12 5.48 12.55
CA ARG A 57 -9.69 5.32 12.29
C ARG A 57 -9.44 4.29 11.19
N TYR A 58 -10.19 3.18 11.22
CA TYR A 58 -10.11 2.15 10.21
C TYR A 58 -10.61 2.64 8.86
N TYR A 59 -11.71 3.39 8.84
CA TYR A 59 -12.22 3.97 7.62
C TYR A 59 -11.26 5.00 7.02
N HIS A 60 -10.73 5.91 7.84
CA HIS A 60 -9.76 6.87 7.37
C HIS A 60 -8.51 6.18 6.81
N ASN A 61 -7.91 5.25 7.56
CA ASN A 61 -6.70 4.58 7.10
C ASN A 61 -6.95 3.74 5.83
N ASN A 62 -7.93 2.84 5.87
CA ASN A 62 -8.09 1.83 4.82
C ASN A 62 -8.77 2.40 3.57
N LEU A 63 -9.84 3.20 3.73
CA LEU A 63 -10.51 3.77 2.57
C LEU A 63 -9.71 4.92 1.97
N THR A 64 -9.25 5.90 2.76
CA THR A 64 -8.50 7.03 2.19
C THR A 64 -7.20 6.56 1.55
N GLY A 65 -6.46 5.64 2.17
CA GLY A 65 -5.26 5.06 1.57
C GLY A 65 -5.54 4.33 0.25
N THR A 66 -6.64 3.55 0.20
CA THR A 66 -7.08 2.89 -1.05
C THR A 66 -7.45 3.90 -2.13
N LEU A 67 -8.20 4.95 -1.76
CA LEU A 67 -8.62 6.01 -2.69
C LEU A 67 -7.41 6.74 -3.27
N HIS A 68 -6.44 7.13 -2.44
CA HIS A 68 -5.20 7.74 -2.91
C HIS A 68 -4.48 6.84 -3.93
N LEU A 69 -4.40 5.53 -3.67
CA LEU A 69 -3.76 4.57 -4.57
C LEU A 69 -4.46 4.49 -5.94
N LEU A 70 -5.80 4.51 -5.95
CA LEU A 70 -6.61 4.52 -7.16
C LEU A 70 -6.50 5.86 -7.91
N GLU A 71 -6.40 6.97 -7.19
CA GLU A 71 -6.30 8.31 -7.79
C GLU A 71 -4.94 8.56 -8.46
N VAL A 72 -3.84 8.14 -7.84
CA VAL A 72 -2.50 8.31 -8.43
C VAL A 72 -2.24 7.36 -9.61
N LYS A 73 -3.08 6.32 -9.77
CA LYS A 73 -2.90 5.30 -10.81
C LYS A 73 -4.26 4.87 -11.40
N ASN A 74 -4.53 5.33 -12.63
CA ASN A 74 -5.65 4.85 -13.47
C ASN A 74 -5.39 3.45 -14.08
N GLU A 75 -4.98 2.46 -13.30
CA GLU A 75 -4.78 1.06 -13.75
C GLU A 75 -5.40 0.05 -12.76
N TRP A 76 -5.33 -1.24 -13.09
CA TRP A 76 -5.88 -2.32 -12.27
C TRP A 76 -5.16 -2.45 -10.92
N VAL A 77 -5.92 -2.28 -9.84
CA VAL A 77 -5.49 -2.52 -8.46
C VAL A 77 -6.21 -3.73 -7.91
N ILE A 78 -5.45 -4.72 -7.42
CA ILE A 78 -6.01 -5.86 -6.70
C ILE A 78 -5.82 -5.59 -5.21
N ILE A 79 -6.95 -5.46 -4.51
CA ILE A 79 -6.98 -5.27 -3.06
C ILE A 79 -7.14 -6.63 -2.40
N LEU A 80 -6.19 -7.00 -1.54
CA LEU A 80 -6.27 -8.23 -0.76
C LEU A 80 -6.49 -7.87 0.71
N ASN A 81 -7.68 -8.19 1.22
CA ASN A 81 -7.96 -8.13 2.65
C ASN A 81 -7.48 -9.46 3.28
N ILE A 82 -6.35 -9.41 3.99
CA ILE A 82 -5.76 -10.54 4.75
C ILE A 82 -5.76 -10.29 6.25
#